data_AF-A0A960LCP9-F1
#
_entry.id   AF-A0A960LCP9-F1
#
_cell.length_a   1.000
_cell.length_b   1.000
_cell.length_c   1.000
_cell.angle_alpha   90.00
_cell.angle_beta   90.00
_cell.angle_gamma   90.00
#
_symmetry.space_group_name_H-M   'P 1'
#
loop_
_entity.id
_entity.type
_entity.pdbx_description
1 polymer ?
#
loop_
_entity_poly.entity_id
_entity_poly.type
_entity_poly.pdbx_seq_one_letter_code
_entity_poly.pdbx_strand_id
1 'polypeptide(L)' 'SWLSFLTKTAREAVEVGDFRGDLDTGQFARELYGIALAYKYFDKLMGDEAAEASARASFERLLSTSRPTP' A
#
# COMPACT_ATOMS: atom_id res chain seq x y z
N SER A 1 15.74 -4.64 1.21
CA SER A 1 14.83 -4.82 2.37
C SER A 1 13.41 -5.05 1.85
N TRP A 2 12.44 -5.33 2.73
CA TRP A 2 11.03 -5.43 2.32
C TRP A 2 10.53 -4.14 1.62
N LEU A 3 10.91 -2.97 2.13
CA LEU A 3 10.60 -1.69 1.48
C LEU A 3 11.22 -1.58 0.08
N SER A 4 12.48 -2.02 -0.11
CA SER A 4 13.11 -2.00 -1.43
C SER A 4 12.35 -2.87 -2.45
N PHE A 5 11.85 -4.02 -2.01
CA PHE A 5 11.02 -4.89 -2.85
C PHE A 5 9.73 -4.19 -3.25
N LEU A 6 8.98 -3.64 -2.29
CA LEU A 6 7.75 -2.91 -2.57
C LEU A 6 7.96 -1.70 -3.49
N THR A 7 9.03 -0.91 -3.27
CA THR A 7 9.37 0.22 -4.13
C THR A 7 9.69 -0.24 -5.56
N LYS A 8 10.42 -1.35 -5.72
CA LYS A 8 10.72 -1.90 -7.05
C LYS A 8 9.45 -2.35 -7.76
N THR A 9 8.59 -3.11 -7.09
CA THR A 9 7.31 -3.57 -7.68
C THR A 9 6.40 -2.40 -8.04
N ALA A 10 6.32 -1.37 -7.20
CA ALA A 10 5.54 -0.17 -7.52
C ALA A 10 6.10 0.59 -8.73
N ARG A 11 7.42 0.58 -8.92
CA ARG A 11 8.05 1.16 -10.12
C ARG A 11 7.72 0.38 -11.37
N GLU A 12 7.78 -0.95 -11.32
CA GLU A 12 7.37 -1.81 -12.44
C GLU A 12 5.91 -1.54 -12.83
N ALA A 13 5.02 -1.35 -11.84
CA ALA A 13 3.62 -0.98 -12.09
C ALA A 13 3.46 0.39 -12.77
N VAL A 14 4.34 1.36 -12.49
CA VAL A 14 4.38 2.65 -13.22
C VAL A 14 4.88 2.43 -14.65
N GLU A 15 5.92 1.62 -14.85
CA GLU A 15 6.52 1.34 -16.16
C GLU A 15 5.55 0.65 -17.13
N VAL A 16 4.69 -0.24 -16.64
CA VAL A 16 3.66 -0.92 -17.45
C VAL A 16 2.34 -0.13 -17.57
N GLY A 17 2.22 1.02 -16.88
CA GLY A 17 1.05 1.90 -16.94
C GLY A 17 -0.10 1.52 -16.00
N ASP A 18 0.09 0.56 -15.10
CA ASP A 18 -0.91 0.21 -14.07
C ASP A 18 -1.05 1.29 -13.00
N PHE A 19 0.03 2.06 -12.76
CA PHE A 19 0.08 3.22 -11.88
C PHE A 19 0.40 4.51 -12.65
N ARG A 20 0.02 5.65 -12.08
CA ARG A 20 0.28 6.98 -12.65
C ARG A 20 1.78 7.25 -12.80
N GLY A 21 2.16 7.93 -13.88
CA GLY A 21 3.56 8.19 -14.24
C GLY A 21 4.37 9.02 -13.25
N ASP A 22 3.70 9.81 -12.41
CA ASP A 22 4.30 10.70 -11.41
C ASP A 22 4.26 10.13 -9.99
N LEU A 23 3.91 8.84 -9.83
CA LEU A 23 3.81 8.22 -8.52
C LEU A 23 5.17 8.16 -7.81
N ASP A 24 5.24 8.71 -6.59
CA ASP A 24 6.36 8.45 -5.68
C ASP A 24 6.30 7.01 -5.15
N THR A 25 7.01 6.11 -5.86
CA THR A 25 7.12 4.68 -5.52
C THR A 25 7.77 4.41 -4.17
N GLY A 26 8.61 5.33 -3.66
CA GLY A 26 9.21 5.23 -2.34
C GLY A 26 8.19 5.49 -1.25
N GLN A 27 7.37 6.53 -1.43
CA GLN A 27 6.28 6.87 -0.52
C GLN A 27 5.18 5.79 -0.54
N PHE A 28 4.77 5.32 -1.72
CA PHE A 28 3.82 4.21 -1.86
C PHE A 28 4.23 2.98 -1.05
N ALA A 29 5.49 2.57 -1.16
CA ALA A 29 6.01 1.42 -0.43
C ALA A 29 5.96 1.59 1.10
N ARG A 30 6.22 2.80 1.59
CA ARG A 30 6.12 3.13 3.03
C ARG A 30 4.68 3.05 3.52
N GLU A 31 3.74 3.60 2.76
CA GLU A 31 2.32 3.57 3.12
C GLU A 31 1.75 2.16 3.11
N LEU A 32 2.05 1.39 2.05
CA LEU A 32 1.65 0.00 1.95
C LEU A 32 2.21 -0.84 3.12
N TYR A 33 3.48 -0.64 3.44
CA TYR A 33 4.08 -1.34 4.57
C TYR A 33 3.49 -0.89 5.91
N GLY A 34 3.19 0.40 6.07
CA GLY A 34 2.51 0.95 7.24
C GLY A 34 1.14 0.32 7.46
N ILE A 35 0.34 0.15 6.40
CA ILE A 35 -0.96 -0.54 6.47
C ILE A 35 -0.78 -1.99 6.96
N ALA A 36 0.20 -2.71 6.42
CA ALA A 36 0.46 -4.09 6.82
C ALA A 36 0.92 -4.20 8.29
N LEU A 37 1.71 -3.24 8.77
CA LEU A 37 2.14 -3.18 10.18
C LEU A 37 1.00 -2.83 11.11
N ALA A 38 0.16 -1.84 10.75
CA ALA A 38 -1.01 -1.46 11.52
C ALA A 38 -1.99 -2.63 11.65
N TYR A 39 -2.26 -3.35 10.56
CA TYR A 39 -3.08 -4.54 10.59
C TYR A 39 -2.54 -5.59 11.57
N LYS A 40 -1.26 -5.96 11.45
CA LYS A 40 -0.63 -6.92 12.37
C LYS A 40 -0.72 -6.47 13.82
N TYR A 41 -0.56 -5.17 14.08
CA TYR A 41 -0.64 -4.62 15.42
C TYR A 41 -2.06 -4.74 16.00
N PHE A 42 -3.08 -4.23 15.29
CA PHE A 42 -4.45 -4.23 15.80
C PHE A 42 -5.08 -5.62 15.85
N ASP A 43 -4.83 -6.48 14.86
CA ASP A 43 -5.31 -7.87 14.85
C ASP A 43 -4.63 -8.70 15.94
N LYS A 44 -3.29 -8.80 15.92
CA LYS A 44 -2.57 -9.76 16.77
C LYS A 44 -2.40 -9.31 18.22
N LEU A 45 -2.26 -8.00 18.46
CA LEU A 45 -1.98 -7.50 19.81
C LEU A 45 -3.25 -7.04 20.52
N MET A 46 -4.19 -6.43 19.79
CA MET A 46 -5.39 -5.83 20.38
C MET A 46 -6.64 -6.67 20.15
N GLY A 47 -6.60 -7.70 19.29
CA GLY A 47 -7.76 -8.53 18.97
C GLY A 47 -8.90 -7.74 18.33
N ASP A 48 -8.57 -6.66 17.62
CA ASP A 48 -9.56 -5.78 17.00
C ASP A 48 -10.15 -6.44 15.76
N GLU A 49 -11.42 -6.87 15.84
CA GLU A 49 -12.16 -7.49 14.74
C GLU A 49 -12.32 -6.57 13.53
N ALA A 50 -12.19 -5.25 13.70
CA ALA A 50 -12.26 -4.28 12.61
C ALA A 50 -10.91 -4.05 11.90
N ALA A 51 -9.81 -4.63 12.40
CA ALA A 51 -8.47 -4.39 11.88
C ALA A 51 -8.33 -4.76 10.40
N GLU A 52 -8.89 -5.91 9.98
CA GLU A 52 -8.83 -6.35 8.58
C GLU A 52 -9.62 -5.39 7.67
N ALA A 53 -10.84 -5.03 8.06
CA ALA A 53 -11.68 -4.12 7.29
C ALA A 53 -11.02 -2.74 7.13
N SER A 54 -10.43 -2.21 8.20
CA SER A 54 -9.70 -0.93 8.18
C SER A 54 -8.45 -0.98 7.29
N ALA A 55 -7.68 -2.07 7.38
CA ALA A 55 -6.49 -2.27 6.54
C ALA A 55 -6.87 -2.40 5.05
N ARG A 56 -7.94 -3.14 4.75
CA ARG A 56 -8.48 -3.28 3.39
C ARG A 56 -8.91 -1.93 2.84
N ALA A 57 -9.70 -1.16 3.58
CA ALA A 57 -10.16 0.16 3.15
C ALA A 57 -8.97 1.11 2.88
N SER A 58 -7.96 1.08 3.75
CA SER A 58 -6.74 1.87 3.59
C SER A 58 -5.95 1.46 2.34
N PHE A 59 -5.85 0.16 2.08
CA PHE A 59 -5.20 -0.39 0.90
C PHE A 59 -5.91 -0.01 -0.40
N GLU A 60 -7.24 -0.18 -0.45
CA GLU A 60 -8.04 0.20 -1.62
C GLU A 60 -7.94 1.69 -1.93
N ARG A 61 -7.95 2.54 -0.87
CA ARG A 61 -7.73 3.98 -1.04
C ARG A 61 -6.35 4.27 -1.63
N LEU A 62 -5.29 3.66 -1.09
CA LEU A 62 -3.94 3.83 -1.62
C LEU A 62 -3.86 3.43 -3.10
N LEU A 63 -4.44 2.29 -3.47
CA LEU A 63 -4.51 1.85 -4.87
C LEU A 63 -5.27 2.85 -5.74
N SER A 64 -6.46 3.29 -5.30
CA SER A 64 -7.28 4.24 -6.07
C SER A 64 -6.52 5.54 -6.37
N THR A 65 -5.76 6.05 -5.41
CA THR A 65 -4.94 7.27 -5.58
C THR A 65 -3.67 7.06 -6.40
N SER A 66 -3.24 5.79 -6.58
CA SER A 66 -2.03 5.43 -7.31
C SER A 66 -2.30 5.06 -8.77
N ARG A 67 -3.55 4.71 -9.10
CA ARG A 67 -3.97 4.41 -10.48
C ARG A 67 -3.89 5.65 -11.38
N PRO A 68 -3.70 5.47 -12.69
CA PRO A 68 -3.82 6.54 -13.67
C PRO A 68 -5.22 7.17 -13.58
N THR A 69 -5.27 8.50 -13.64
CA THR A 69 -6.53 9.20 -13.90
C THR A 69 -6.99 8.88 -15.32
N PRO A 70 -8.29 8.62 -15.56
CA PRO A 70 -8.83 8.50 -16.92
C PRO A 70 -8.56 9.73 -17.79
#